data_AF-A0A6I2H0U2-F1
#
_entry.id   AF-A0A6I2H0U2-F1
#
_cell.length_a   1.000
_cell.length_b   1.000
_cell.length_c   1.000
_cell.angle_alpha   90.00
_cell.angle_beta   90.00
_cell.angle_gamma   90.00
#
_symmetry.space_group_name_H-M   'P 1'
#
loop_
_entity.id
_entity.type
_entity.pdbx_description
1 polymer ?
#
loop_
_entity_poly.entity_id
_entity_poly.type
_entity_poly.pdbx_seq_one_letter_code
_entity_poly.pdbx_strand_id
1 'polypeptide(L)'
;MRIRALVVTALLAAAPALAEGPRGEVFSQQGSASFDSTNVRGTDVNMSRQPDGRWAGWLNGSFVTVSVDGNTVRGPNVSLTYERTKKETRVHGLLGTGTIAITVPNEPKGAAWHNFRLEGSAADQDPPVPQMIFALIAAL
;
A
#
# COMPACT_ATOMS: atom_id res chain seq x y z
N MET A 1 29.55 60.29 -19.07
CA MET A 1 28.90 59.14 -19.73
C MET A 1 28.90 57.99 -18.73
N ARG A 2 27.76 57.67 -18.09
CA ARG A 2 27.67 56.66 -17.02
C ARG A 2 26.79 55.50 -17.52
N ILE A 3 27.40 54.33 -17.69
CA ILE A 3 26.71 53.08 -18.06
C ILE A 3 26.05 52.53 -16.79
N ARG A 4 24.72 52.42 -16.77
CA ARG A 4 23.99 51.73 -15.71
C ARG A 4 23.88 50.25 -16.08
N ALA A 5 24.62 49.40 -15.38
CA ALA A 5 24.48 47.95 -15.49
C ALA A 5 23.16 47.53 -14.82
N LEU A 6 22.27 46.92 -15.60
CA LEU A 6 21.05 46.29 -15.13
C LEU A 6 21.40 44.86 -14.70
N VAL A 7 21.40 44.58 -13.40
CA VAL A 7 21.53 43.22 -12.88
C VAL A 7 20.14 42.59 -12.95
N VAL A 8 19.96 41.63 -13.87
CA VAL A 8 18.77 40.79 -13.94
C VAL A 8 19.02 39.57 -13.05
N THR A 9 18.48 39.59 -11.84
CA THR A 9 18.51 38.44 -10.94
C THR A 9 17.40 37.47 -11.39
N ALA A 10 17.75 36.42 -12.11
CA ALA A 10 16.81 35.35 -12.42
C ALA A 10 16.56 34.51 -11.16
N LEU A 11 15.36 34.64 -10.59
CA LEU A 11 14.90 33.80 -9.49
C LEU A 11 14.46 32.45 -10.09
N LEU A 12 15.29 31.40 -9.99
CA LEU A 12 14.85 30.03 -10.28
C LEU A 12 13.89 29.59 -9.16
N ALA A 13 12.58 29.62 -9.43
CA ALA A 13 11.62 28.93 -8.59
C ALA A 13 11.79 27.41 -8.78
N ALA A 14 12.19 26.70 -7.73
CA ALA A 14 12.15 25.24 -7.72
C ALA A 14 10.70 24.80 -7.89
N ALA A 15 10.38 24.11 -8.99
CA ALA A 15 9.08 23.49 -9.16
C ALA A 15 8.87 22.50 -8.00
N PRO A 16 7.69 22.49 -7.34
CA PRO A 16 7.42 21.50 -6.32
C PRO A 16 7.49 20.13 -7.01
N ALA A 17 8.38 19.26 -6.54
CA ALA A 17 8.32 17.85 -6.88
C ALA A 17 6.92 17.38 -6.49
N LEU A 18 6.08 17.04 -7.49
CA LEU A 18 4.80 16.40 -7.23
C LEU A 18 5.10 15.17 -6.41
N ALA A 19 4.65 15.15 -5.15
CA ALA A 19 4.82 14.00 -4.28
C ALA A 19 4.21 12.79 -4.98
N GLU A 20 5.08 11.88 -5.43
CA GLU A 20 4.65 10.66 -6.09
C GLU A 20 3.86 9.86 -5.05
N GLY A 21 2.59 9.56 -5.35
CA GLY A 21 1.71 8.86 -4.41
C GLY A 21 2.28 7.50 -3.98
N PRO A 22 1.75 6.89 -2.91
CA PRO A 22 2.24 5.61 -2.41
C PRO A 22 2.27 4.57 -3.53
N ARG A 23 3.40 3.88 -3.69
CA ARG A 23 3.58 2.78 -4.65
C ARG A 23 4.46 1.71 -4.05
N GLY A 24 4.04 0.46 -4.11
CA GLY A 24 4.81 -0.63 -3.52
C GLY A 24 4.47 -1.98 -4.11
N GLU A 25 5.31 -2.95 -3.79
CA GLU A 25 5.20 -4.31 -4.30
C GLU A 25 5.43 -5.31 -3.16
N VAL A 26 4.70 -6.41 -3.23
CA VAL A 26 4.79 -7.55 -2.34
C VAL A 26 5.02 -8.78 -3.20
N PHE A 27 6.03 -9.56 -2.87
CA PHE A 27 6.32 -10.84 -3.49
C PHE A 27 6.31 -11.95 -2.45
N SER A 28 5.92 -13.15 -2.82
CA SER A 28 6.04 -14.37 -2.03
C SER A 28 6.41 -15.56 -2.94
N GLN A 29 6.41 -16.78 -2.39
CA GLN A 29 6.56 -17.98 -3.22
C GLN A 29 5.29 -18.31 -4.00
N GLN A 30 4.13 -17.81 -3.56
CA GLN A 30 2.81 -18.12 -4.11
C GLN A 30 2.31 -17.07 -5.09
N GLY A 31 2.82 -15.84 -5.01
CA GLY A 31 2.39 -14.79 -5.91
C GLY A 31 3.09 -13.47 -5.70
N SER A 32 2.59 -12.46 -6.39
CA SER A 32 3.01 -11.08 -6.19
C SER A 32 1.84 -10.13 -6.41
N ALA A 33 1.93 -8.98 -5.79
CA ALA A 33 0.99 -7.89 -5.98
C ALA A 33 1.70 -6.55 -5.89
N SER A 34 1.33 -5.63 -6.78
CA SER A 34 1.74 -4.24 -6.77
C SER A 34 0.57 -3.34 -6.43
N PHE A 35 0.85 -2.17 -5.90
CA PHE A 35 -0.16 -1.18 -5.59
C PHE A 35 0.31 0.24 -5.85
N ASP A 36 -0.67 1.11 -6.06
CA ASP A 36 -0.53 2.56 -6.07
C ASP A 36 -1.57 3.21 -5.15
N SER A 37 -1.70 4.54 -5.19
CA SER A 37 -2.67 5.30 -4.39
C SER A 37 -4.14 4.90 -4.59
N THR A 38 -4.47 4.23 -5.69
CA THR A 38 -5.82 3.97 -6.16
C THR A 38 -6.07 2.52 -6.59
N ASN A 39 -5.04 1.70 -6.79
CA ASN A 39 -5.17 0.34 -7.27
C ASN A 39 -4.28 -0.63 -6.50
N VAL A 40 -4.71 -1.89 -6.42
CA VAL A 40 -3.89 -3.05 -6.05
C VAL A 40 -4.11 -4.14 -7.10
N ARG A 41 -3.04 -4.69 -7.66
CA ARG A 41 -3.07 -5.66 -8.75
C ARG A 41 -2.08 -6.78 -8.48
N GLY A 42 -2.48 -8.01 -8.71
CA GLY A 42 -1.65 -9.20 -8.51
C GLY A 42 -2.37 -10.45 -9.02
N THR A 43 -1.79 -11.62 -8.78
CA THR A 43 -2.35 -12.91 -9.23
C THR A 43 -3.78 -13.10 -8.74
N ASP A 44 -4.00 -12.89 -7.44
CA ASP A 44 -5.30 -13.10 -6.79
C ASP A 44 -5.93 -11.81 -6.26
N VAL A 45 -5.55 -10.66 -6.83
CA VAL A 45 -6.12 -9.36 -6.46
C VAL A 45 -6.23 -8.41 -7.64
N ASN A 46 -7.37 -7.74 -7.72
CA ASN A 46 -7.60 -6.58 -8.57
C ASN A 46 -8.60 -5.67 -7.87
N MET A 47 -8.07 -4.75 -7.06
CA MET A 47 -8.84 -3.84 -6.22
C MET A 47 -8.62 -2.41 -6.66
N SER A 48 -9.69 -1.61 -6.67
CA SER A 48 -9.62 -0.18 -7.00
C SER A 48 -10.36 0.65 -5.96
N ARG A 49 -9.80 1.83 -5.66
CA ARG A 49 -10.42 2.83 -4.81
C ARG A 49 -11.56 3.51 -5.56
N GLN A 50 -12.73 3.50 -4.94
CA GLN A 50 -13.96 4.09 -5.45
C GLN A 50 -14.03 5.59 -5.10
N PRO A 51 -14.85 6.38 -5.82
CA PRO A 51 -15.03 7.81 -5.53
C PRO A 51 -15.53 8.12 -4.12
N ASP A 52 -16.28 7.20 -3.51
CA ASP A 52 -16.77 7.29 -2.13
C ASP A 52 -15.72 6.91 -1.08
N GLY A 53 -14.48 6.62 -1.50
CA GLY A 53 -13.36 6.26 -0.65
C GLY A 53 -13.27 4.78 -0.28
N ARG A 54 -14.27 3.96 -0.61
CA ARG A 54 -14.23 2.49 -0.43
C ARG A 54 -13.29 1.85 -1.43
N TRP A 55 -12.96 0.59 -1.20
CA TRP A 55 -12.24 -0.26 -2.13
C TRP A 55 -13.14 -1.37 -2.63
N ALA A 56 -13.09 -1.66 -3.93
CA ALA A 56 -13.89 -2.72 -4.53
C ALA A 56 -13.10 -3.45 -5.61
N GLY A 57 -13.39 -4.74 -5.76
CA GLY A 57 -12.74 -5.58 -6.75
C GLY A 57 -12.62 -7.03 -6.31
N TRP A 58 -11.76 -7.76 -7.00
CA TRP A 58 -11.48 -9.16 -6.71
C TRP A 58 -10.36 -9.30 -5.69
N LEU A 59 -10.57 -10.13 -4.67
CA LEU A 59 -9.58 -10.50 -3.67
C LEU A 59 -9.75 -11.98 -3.34
N ASN A 60 -8.70 -12.78 -3.58
CA ASN A 60 -8.65 -14.21 -3.33
C ASN A 60 -9.89 -14.96 -3.89
N GLY A 61 -10.16 -14.76 -5.18
CA GLY A 61 -11.27 -15.39 -5.89
C GLY A 61 -12.68 -14.88 -5.55
N SER A 62 -12.83 -13.88 -4.66
CA SER A 62 -14.12 -13.30 -4.30
C SER A 62 -14.20 -11.82 -4.66
N PHE A 63 -15.35 -11.38 -5.17
CA PHE A 63 -15.61 -9.95 -5.33
C PHE A 63 -15.99 -9.35 -3.98
N VAL A 64 -15.24 -8.36 -3.51
CA VAL A 64 -15.44 -7.71 -2.22
C VAL A 64 -15.59 -6.21 -2.38
N THR A 65 -16.32 -5.60 -1.46
CA THR A 65 -16.37 -4.15 -1.30
C THR A 65 -16.14 -3.82 0.15
N VAL A 66 -15.08 -3.07 0.44
CA VAL A 66 -14.61 -2.83 1.79
C VAL A 66 -14.38 -1.34 2.04
N SER A 67 -14.63 -0.92 3.26
CA SER A 67 -14.28 0.40 3.78
C SER A 67 -13.12 0.24 4.76
N VAL A 68 -12.31 1.28 4.88
CA VAL A 68 -11.22 1.33 5.85
C VAL A 68 -11.59 2.35 6.90
N ASP A 69 -11.60 1.92 8.16
CA ASP A 69 -11.85 2.78 9.31
C ASP A 69 -10.78 2.52 10.37
N GLY A 70 -9.93 3.52 10.58
CA GLY A 70 -8.74 3.42 11.43
C GLY A 70 -7.92 2.19 11.07
N ASN A 71 -7.87 1.24 12.01
CA ASN A 71 -7.12 0.01 11.86
C ASN A 71 -7.91 -1.21 11.36
N THR A 72 -9.12 -0.99 10.85
CA THR A 72 -9.99 -2.08 10.38
C THR A 72 -10.39 -1.91 8.92
N VAL A 73 -10.42 -3.04 8.21
CA VAL A 73 -10.98 -3.17 6.86
C VAL A 73 -12.26 -3.99 6.97
N ARG A 74 -13.39 -3.38 6.63
CA ARG A 74 -14.72 -3.97 6.84
C ARG A 74 -15.53 -3.98 5.56
N GLY A 75 -16.24 -5.07 5.32
CA GLY A 75 -17.18 -5.21 4.21
C GLY A 75 -18.02 -6.48 4.37
N PRO A 76 -18.90 -6.77 3.40
CA PRO A 76 -19.61 -8.04 3.37
C PRO A 76 -18.61 -9.20 3.38
N ASN A 77 -18.70 -10.08 4.39
CA ASN A 77 -17.80 -11.21 4.61
C ASN A 77 -16.31 -10.83 4.75
N VAL A 78 -16.00 -9.58 5.11
CA VAL A 78 -14.64 -9.12 5.40
C VAL A 78 -14.63 -8.36 6.71
N SER A 79 -13.82 -8.80 7.65
CA SER A 79 -13.55 -8.08 8.88
C SER A 79 -12.11 -8.35 9.27
N LEU A 80 -11.21 -7.50 8.79
CA LEU A 80 -9.78 -7.58 9.06
C LEU A 80 -9.38 -6.43 9.98
N THR A 81 -8.55 -6.75 10.96
CA THR A 81 -7.88 -5.78 11.82
C THR A 81 -6.40 -5.81 11.48
N TYR A 82 -5.79 -4.64 11.39
CA TYR A 82 -4.34 -4.51 11.35
C TYR A 82 -3.83 -3.94 12.68
N GLU A 83 -2.70 -4.47 13.13
CA GLU A 83 -1.97 -3.98 14.28
C GLU A 83 -0.54 -3.70 13.85
N ARG A 84 0.03 -2.60 14.32
CA ARG A 84 1.41 -2.25 14.01
C ARG A 84 2.18 -1.98 15.29
N THR A 85 3.35 -2.57 15.38
CA THR A 85 4.34 -2.31 16.42
C THR A 85 5.63 -1.81 15.78
N LYS A 86 6.64 -1.47 16.58
CA LYS A 86 7.98 -1.17 16.05
C LYS A 86 8.64 -2.38 15.38
N LYS A 87 8.22 -3.60 15.70
CA LYS A 87 8.83 -4.84 15.25
C LYS A 87 8.09 -5.51 14.11
N GLU A 88 6.78 -5.32 14.03
CA GLU A 88 5.95 -6.05 13.07
C GLU A 88 4.60 -5.36 12.80
N THR A 89 4.04 -5.69 11.64
CA THR A 89 2.66 -5.46 11.24
C THR A 89 1.94 -6.80 11.23
N ARG A 90 0.80 -6.88 11.93
CA ARG A 90 -0.08 -8.06 11.94
C ARG A 90 -1.37 -7.71 11.26
N VAL A 91 -1.87 -8.63 10.43
CA VAL A 91 -3.19 -8.56 9.83
C VAL A 91 -3.93 -9.82 10.23
N HIS A 92 -5.10 -9.68 10.83
CA HIS A 92 -5.88 -10.84 11.23
C HIS A 92 -7.38 -10.58 11.13
N GLY A 93 -8.17 -11.64 11.03
CA GLY A 93 -9.63 -11.55 11.04
C GLY A 93 -10.27 -12.46 10.01
N LEU A 94 -11.46 -12.08 9.55
CA LEU A 94 -12.27 -12.87 8.62
C LEU A 94 -12.14 -12.37 7.18
N LEU A 95 -11.91 -13.31 6.26
CA LEU A 95 -12.04 -13.11 4.82
C LEU A 95 -12.84 -14.26 4.22
N GLY A 96 -14.03 -13.96 3.70
CA GLY A 96 -14.97 -14.97 3.22
C GLY A 96 -15.42 -15.86 4.37
N THR A 97 -15.18 -17.17 4.24
CA THR A 97 -15.48 -18.19 5.28
C THR A 97 -14.26 -18.53 6.13
N GLY A 98 -13.08 -18.01 5.81
CA GLY A 98 -11.82 -18.33 6.47
C GLY A 98 -11.35 -17.25 7.43
N THR A 99 -10.47 -17.65 8.35
CA THR A 99 -9.67 -16.72 9.15
C THR A 99 -8.31 -16.52 8.49
N ILE A 100 -7.84 -15.28 8.49
CA ILE A 100 -6.50 -14.90 8.06
C ILE A 100 -5.73 -14.44 9.29
N ALA A 101 -4.45 -14.81 9.35
CA ALA A 101 -3.47 -14.29 10.29
C ALA A 101 -2.10 -14.20 9.60
N ILE A 102 -1.70 -12.98 9.26
CA ILE A 102 -0.44 -12.67 8.60
C ILE A 102 0.38 -11.80 9.56
N THR A 103 1.65 -12.14 9.74
CA THR A 103 2.61 -11.30 10.47
C THR A 103 3.75 -10.98 9.55
N VAL A 104 3.99 -9.68 9.35
CA VAL A 104 5.05 -9.14 8.52
C VAL A 104 5.94 -8.30 9.41
N PRO A 105 7.21 -8.65 9.63
CA PRO A 105 8.03 -7.87 10.53
C PRO A 105 8.45 -6.55 9.85
N ASN A 106 8.78 -5.53 10.65
CA ASN A 106 9.09 -4.17 10.18
C ASN A 106 10.61 -3.99 10.08
N GLU A 107 11.30 -4.83 9.29
CA GLU A 107 12.74 -4.67 8.99
C GLU A 107 12.98 -3.73 7.80
N PRO A 108 14.19 -3.17 7.68
CA PRO A 108 14.56 -2.29 6.57
C PRO A 108 14.35 -2.90 5.17
N LYS A 109 14.18 -2.00 4.20
CA LYS A 109 13.97 -2.29 2.77
C LYS A 109 14.95 -3.36 2.24
N GLY A 110 14.41 -4.39 1.59
CA GLY A 110 15.19 -5.42 0.90
C GLY A 110 15.44 -6.71 1.68
N ALA A 111 14.97 -6.83 2.93
CA ALA A 111 14.98 -8.11 3.63
C ALA A 111 14.00 -9.08 2.96
N ALA A 112 14.52 -10.22 2.48
CA ALA A 112 13.72 -11.36 2.07
C ALA A 112 13.30 -12.12 3.34
N TRP A 113 12.04 -11.97 3.72
CA TRP A 113 11.42 -12.76 4.77
C TRP A 113 11.18 -14.17 4.25
N HIS A 114 11.12 -15.17 5.14
CA HIS A 114 10.96 -16.59 4.75
C HIS A 114 9.86 -16.84 3.70
N ASN A 115 8.81 -16.00 3.68
CA ASN A 115 7.73 -16.09 2.70
C ASN A 115 7.43 -14.80 1.92
N PHE A 116 8.05 -13.64 2.24
CA PHE A 116 7.69 -12.37 1.60
C PHE A 116 8.90 -11.49 1.27
N ARG A 117 8.82 -10.68 0.20
CA ARG A 117 9.73 -9.56 -0.09
C ARG A 117 8.89 -8.31 -0.34
N LEU A 118 9.25 -7.20 0.31
CA LEU A 118 8.53 -5.93 0.21
C LEU A 118 9.40 -4.89 -0.49
N GLU A 119 8.81 -4.12 -1.40
CA GLU A 119 9.50 -3.08 -2.17
C GLU A 119 8.68 -1.78 -2.23
N GLY A 120 9.36 -0.67 -2.50
CA GLY A 120 8.75 0.68 -2.53
C GLY A 120 8.13 1.06 -1.19
N SER A 121 6.94 1.67 -1.23
CA SER A 121 6.12 2.03 -0.08
C SER A 121 5.63 0.83 0.73
N ALA A 122 5.74 -0.39 0.20
CA ALA A 122 5.41 -1.59 0.95
C ALA A 122 6.43 -1.83 2.08
N ALA A 123 7.68 -1.46 1.85
CA ALA A 123 8.76 -1.62 2.82
C ALA A 123 8.99 -0.37 3.70
N ASP A 124 8.11 0.63 3.60
CA ASP A 124 8.17 1.79 4.48
C ASP A 124 7.78 1.41 5.91
N GLN A 125 8.19 2.22 6.90
CA GLN A 125 7.79 2.01 8.30
C GLN A 125 6.27 2.15 8.50
N ASP A 126 5.64 2.96 7.66
CA ASP A 126 4.20 3.17 7.63
C ASP A 126 3.67 2.89 6.21
N PRO A 127 3.57 1.61 5.81
CA PRO A 127 3.10 1.27 4.48
C PRO A 127 1.61 1.62 4.36
N PRO A 128 1.16 2.00 3.15
CA PRO A 128 -0.19 2.46 2.90
C PRO A 128 -1.19 1.33 3.13
N VAL A 129 -2.09 1.55 4.07
CA VAL A 129 -3.27 0.72 4.32
C VAL A 129 -4.46 1.35 3.60
N PRO A 130 -5.26 0.59 2.84
CA PRO A 130 -5.38 -0.87 2.84
C PRO A 130 -4.56 -1.60 1.77
N GLN A 131 -3.85 -0.89 0.92
CA GLN A 131 -3.16 -1.47 -0.24
C GLN A 131 -2.24 -2.63 0.15
N MET A 132 -1.46 -2.43 1.21
CA MET A 132 -0.60 -3.45 1.78
C MET A 132 -1.35 -4.73 2.17
N ILE A 133 -2.51 -4.60 2.81
CA ILE A 133 -3.30 -5.76 3.28
C ILE A 133 -3.76 -6.59 2.08
N PHE A 134 -4.30 -5.93 1.04
CA PHE A 134 -4.78 -6.64 -0.14
C PHE A 134 -3.63 -7.32 -0.89
N ALA A 135 -2.48 -6.66 -0.99
CA ALA A 135 -1.29 -7.22 -1.64
C ALA A 135 -0.74 -8.43 -0.88
N LEU A 136 -0.71 -8.40 0.45
CA LEU A 136 -0.27 -9.53 1.28
C LEU A 136 -1.19 -10.75 1.14
N ILE A 137 -2.51 -10.54 1.15
CA ILE A 137 -3.48 -11.62 1.00
C ILE A 137 -3.35 -12.29 -0.38
N ALA A 138 -3.10 -11.51 -1.43
CA ALA A 138 -2.93 -12.01 -2.79
C ALA A 138 -1.61 -12.76 -3.03
N ALA A 139 -0.69 -12.67 -2.08
CA ALA A 139 0.60 -13.32 -2.11
C ALA A 139 0.66 -14.51 -1.11
N LEU A 140 -0.47 -14.96 -0.55
CA LEU A 140 -0.53 -16.18 0.26
C LEU A 140 -0.76 -17.43 -0.59
#